data_AF-A0A9W5L4F8-F1
#
_entry.id   AF-A0A9W5L4F8-F1
#
_cell.length_a   1.000
_cell.length_b   1.000
_cell.length_c   1.000
_cell.angle_alpha   90.00
_cell.angle_beta   90.00
_cell.angle_gamma   90.00
#
_symmetry.space_group_name_H-M   'P 1'
#
loop_
_entity.id
_entity.type
_entity.pdbx_description
1 polymer ?
#
loop_
_entity_poly.entity_id
_entity_poly.type
_entity_poly.pdbx_seq_one_letter_code
_entity_poly.pdbx_strand_id
1 'polypeptide(L)'
;MDRTLKITKLNMFLRIFLVPIIVGIIVGILTKLGQGILPGHWNSLANLGSVWLVPSFFVASFSYSKRTAILSGILALLSMVLGYYGYAIVIKNVAHSIYFISVWIVCACIGGTIFGVAGFL
;
A
#
# COMPACT_ATOMS: atom_id res chain seq x y z
N MET A 1 -3.56 -10.27 33.84
CA MET A 1 -2.94 -9.91 32.54
C MET A 1 -2.73 -8.41 32.53
N ASP A 2 -1.48 -7.97 32.52
CA ASP A 2 -1.07 -6.59 32.82
C ASP A 2 -1.49 -5.59 31.73
N ARG A 3 -2.03 -4.43 32.13
CA ARG A 3 -2.62 -3.40 31.24
C ARG A 3 -1.60 -2.90 30.22
N THR A 4 -0.34 -2.82 30.62
CA THR A 4 0.80 -2.42 29.80
C THR A 4 1.03 -3.36 28.62
N LEU A 5 0.95 -4.68 28.85
CA LEU A 5 1.13 -5.69 27.80
C LEU A 5 0.04 -5.58 26.72
N LYS A 6 -1.20 -5.26 27.13
CA LYS A 6 -2.34 -5.11 26.22
C LYS A 6 -2.16 -3.89 25.31
N ILE A 7 -1.68 -2.76 25.86
CA ILE A 7 -1.40 -1.54 25.10
C ILE A 7 -0.28 -1.77 24.08
N THR A 8 0.81 -2.43 24.48
CA THR A 8 1.92 -2.74 23.56
C THR A 8 1.47 -3.61 22.40
N LYS A 9 0.71 -4.70 22.67
CA LYS A 9 0.18 -5.57 21.62
C LYS A 9 -0.74 -4.82 20.64
N LEU A 10 -1.60 -3.94 21.16
CA LEU A 10 -2.49 -3.12 20.33
C LEU A 10 -1.69 -2.16 19.43
N ASN A 11 -0.68 -1.48 19.98
CA ASN A 11 0.18 -0.58 19.22
C ASN A 11 0.95 -1.31 18.11
N MET A 12 1.42 -2.54 18.40
CA MET A 12 2.07 -3.37 17.39
C MET A 12 1.10 -3.75 16.28
N PHE A 13 -0.11 -4.20 16.63
CA PHE A 13 -1.13 -4.54 15.64
C PHE A 13 -1.51 -3.35 14.75
N LEU A 14 -1.72 -2.18 15.36
CA LEU A 14 -2.03 -0.94 14.64
C LEU A 14 -0.96 -0.61 13.61
N ARG A 15 0.31 -0.65 13.99
CA ARG A 15 1.43 -0.29 13.11
C ARG A 15 1.69 -1.29 12.00
N ILE A 16 1.50 -2.59 12.27
CA ILE A 16 1.83 -3.65 11.30
C ILE A 16 0.69 -3.88 10.31
N PHE A 17 -0.56 -3.70 10.73
CA PHE A 17 -1.71 -4.05 9.91
C PHE A 17 -2.53 -2.82 9.52
N LEU A 18 -3.06 -2.09 10.52
CA LEU A 18 -4.04 -1.04 10.24
C LEU A 18 -3.43 0.15 9.51
N VAL A 19 -2.24 0.61 9.91
CA VAL A 19 -1.57 1.74 9.28
C VAL A 19 -1.23 1.44 7.80
N PRO A 20 -0.55 0.34 7.45
CA PRO A 20 -0.29 -0.01 6.05
C PRO A 20 -1.55 -0.13 5.21
N ILE A 21 -2.62 -0.73 5.76
CA ILE A 21 -3.89 -0.90 5.05
C ILE A 21 -4.54 0.46 4.76
N ILE A 22 -4.67 1.31 5.78
CA ILE A 22 -5.31 2.63 5.66
C ILE A 22 -4.52 3.52 4.70
N VAL A 23 -3.19 3.60 4.89
CA VAL A 23 -2.31 4.39 4.02
C VAL A 23 -2.40 3.85 2.59
N GLY A 24 -2.33 2.53 2.41
CA GLY A 24 -2.39 1.94 1.09
C GLY A 24 -3.70 2.22 0.36
N ILE A 25 -4.85 2.01 1.01
CA ILE A 25 -6.16 2.31 0.40
C ILE A 25 -6.24 3.79 0.00
N ILE A 26 -5.88 4.70 0.90
CA ILE A 26 -5.92 6.14 0.62
C ILE A 26 -5.03 6.48 -0.58
N VAL A 27 -3.78 6.02 -0.60
CA VAL A 27 -2.84 6.29 -1.69
C VAL A 27 -3.38 5.71 -3.00
N GLY A 28 -3.88 4.47 -3.03
CA GLY A 28 -4.44 3.86 -4.24
C GLY A 28 -5.61 4.66 -4.82
N ILE A 29 -6.52 5.13 -3.96
CA ILE A 29 -7.63 6.00 -4.38
C ILE A 29 -7.10 7.32 -4.93
N LEU A 30 -6.16 7.97 -4.23
CA LEU A 30 -5.57 9.24 -4.64
C LEU A 30 -4.81 9.13 -5.96
N THR A 31 -4.12 8.03 -6.21
CA THR A 31 -3.46 7.76 -7.50
C THR A 31 -4.48 7.74 -8.63
N LYS A 32 -5.61 7.04 -8.46
CA LYS A 32 -6.64 6.98 -9.49
C LYS A 32 -7.36 8.31 -9.71
N LEU A 33 -7.59 9.06 -8.63
CA LEU A 33 -8.14 10.42 -8.69
C LEU A 33 -7.18 11.38 -9.40
N GLY A 34 -5.89 11.36 -9.04
CA GLY A 34 -4.85 12.18 -9.63
C GLY A 34 -4.73 11.95 -11.13
N GLN A 35 -4.79 10.69 -11.57
CA GLN A 35 -4.90 10.37 -12.99
C GLN A 35 -6.12 11.03 -13.64
N GLY A 36 -7.30 10.96 -13.01
CA GLY A 36 -8.52 11.52 -13.58
C GLY A 36 -8.52 13.05 -13.72
N ILE A 37 -7.75 13.76 -12.89
CA ILE A 37 -7.76 15.23 -12.81
C ILE A 37 -6.59 15.85 -13.60
N LEU A 38 -5.43 15.19 -13.66
CA LEU A 38 -4.23 15.73 -14.26
C LEU A 38 -4.27 15.66 -15.81
N PRO A 39 -3.99 16.77 -16.51
CA PRO A 39 -4.08 16.83 -17.98
C PRO A 39 -2.88 16.16 -18.68
N GLY A 40 -3.13 15.56 -19.85
CA GLY A 40 -2.10 15.04 -20.74
C GLY A 40 -1.15 14.05 -20.04
N HIS A 41 0.16 14.25 -20.20
CA HIS A 41 1.18 13.37 -19.64
C HIS A 41 1.29 13.42 -18.10
N TRP A 42 0.73 14.45 -17.46
CA TRP A 42 0.73 14.56 -15.99
C TRP A 42 -0.11 13.47 -15.33
N ASN A 43 -1.07 12.89 -16.03
CA ASN A 43 -1.78 11.69 -15.58
C ASN A 43 -0.80 10.53 -15.27
N SER A 44 0.21 10.32 -16.13
CA SER A 44 1.18 9.23 -15.94
C SER A 44 2.05 9.46 -14.71
N LEU A 45 2.28 10.72 -14.30
CA LEU A 45 3.03 11.05 -13.10
C LEU A 45 2.30 10.60 -11.82
N ALA A 46 0.97 10.67 -11.78
CA ALA A 46 0.20 10.19 -10.63
C ALA A 46 0.34 8.68 -10.41
N ASN A 47 0.71 7.92 -11.44
CA ASN A 47 0.83 6.46 -11.42
C ASN A 47 2.26 5.98 -11.71
N LEU A 48 3.26 6.70 -11.21
CA LEU A 48 4.66 6.25 -11.25
C LEU A 48 4.93 5.20 -10.18
N GLY A 49 5.81 4.23 -10.46
CA GLY A 49 6.23 3.23 -9.48
C GLY A 49 6.70 3.83 -8.15
N SER A 50 7.38 4.98 -8.16
CA SER A 50 7.80 5.67 -6.93
C SER A 50 6.63 6.08 -6.02
N VAL A 51 5.47 6.46 -6.58
CA VAL A 51 4.25 6.83 -5.83
C VAL A 51 3.72 5.63 -5.04
N TRP A 52 3.97 4.41 -5.51
CA TRP A 52 3.59 3.17 -4.82
C TRP A 52 4.65 2.72 -3.82
N LEU A 53 5.92 2.79 -4.21
CA LEU A 53 7.03 2.22 -3.43
C LEU A 53 7.42 3.10 -2.23
N VAL A 54 7.32 4.43 -2.34
CA VAL A 54 7.66 5.35 -1.24
C VAL A 54 6.74 5.15 -0.02
N PRO A 55 5.39 5.08 -0.15
CA PRO A 55 4.52 4.79 0.99
C PRO A 55 4.78 3.40 1.59
N SER A 56 5.08 2.39 0.76
CA SER A 56 5.46 1.05 1.23
C SER A 56 6.71 1.08 2.11
N PHE A 57 7.74 1.78 1.66
CA PHE A 57 8.97 2.00 2.42
C PHE A 57 8.69 2.73 3.74
N PHE A 58 7.92 3.83 3.65
CA PHE A 58 7.63 4.70 4.78
C PHE A 58 6.91 3.95 5.89
N VAL A 59 5.83 3.21 5.58
CA VAL A 59 5.11 2.46 6.62
C VAL A 59 5.93 1.30 7.18
N ALA A 60 6.79 0.69 6.36
CA ALA A 60 7.66 -0.38 6.82
C ALA A 60 8.73 0.10 7.82
N SER A 61 9.16 1.37 7.74
CA SER A 61 10.15 1.95 8.66
C SER A 61 9.71 2.00 10.13
N PHE A 62 8.41 1.94 10.39
CA PHE A 62 7.86 1.87 11.75
C PHE A 62 7.79 0.45 12.33
N SER A 63 8.32 -0.55 11.62
CA SER A 63 8.23 -1.96 11.99
C SER A 63 9.32 -2.39 12.98
N TYR A 64 9.01 -3.39 13.79
CA TYR A 64 9.87 -3.82 14.92
C TYR A 64 10.89 -4.90 14.55
N SER A 65 10.69 -5.54 13.41
CA SER A 65 11.54 -6.62 12.90
C SER A 65 11.48 -6.65 11.37
N LYS A 66 12.51 -7.24 10.75
CA LYS A 66 12.56 -7.46 9.30
C LYS A 66 11.31 -8.18 8.77
N ARG A 67 10.80 -9.19 9.49
CA ARG A 67 9.59 -9.93 9.10
C ARG A 67 8.35 -9.03 9.12
N THR A 68 8.18 -8.26 10.18
CA THR A 68 7.05 -7.31 10.27
C THR A 68 7.16 -6.20 9.24
N ALA A 69 8.37 -5.79 8.86
CA ALA A 69 8.57 -4.77 7.83
C ALA A 69 8.20 -5.26 6.43
N ILE A 70 8.60 -6.50 6.09
CA ILE A 70 8.16 -7.19 4.87
C ILE A 70 6.62 -7.27 4.83
N LEU A 71 6.00 -7.71 5.92
CA LEU A 71 4.54 -7.81 6.01
C LEU A 71 3.87 -6.43 5.84
N SER A 72 4.34 -5.41 6.54
CA SER A 72 3.83 -4.04 6.42
C SER A 72 3.96 -3.51 4.98
N GLY A 73 5.11 -3.71 4.33
CA GLY A 73 5.34 -3.27 2.95
C GLY A 73 4.43 -3.96 1.93
N ILE A 74 4.31 -5.30 2.03
CA ILE A 74 3.39 -6.08 1.19
C ILE A 74 1.93 -5.64 1.42
N LEU A 75 1.50 -5.52 2.68
CA LEU A 75 0.15 -5.09 3.01
C LEU A 75 -0.17 -3.69 2.47
N ALA A 76 0.79 -2.77 2.55
CA ALA A 76 0.65 -1.43 1.99
C ALA A 76 0.39 -1.48 0.49
N LEU A 77 1.24 -2.18 -0.28
CA LEU A 77 1.10 -2.24 -1.74
C LEU A 77 -0.15 -3.01 -2.17
N LEU A 78 -0.50 -4.11 -1.51
CA LEU A 78 -1.75 -4.83 -1.79
C LEU A 78 -2.97 -3.94 -1.53
N SER A 79 -2.93 -3.15 -0.46
CA SER A 79 -3.99 -2.22 -0.11
C SER A 79 -4.07 -1.04 -1.08
N MET A 80 -2.94 -0.58 -1.66
CA MET A 80 -2.93 0.38 -2.77
C MET A 80 -3.55 -0.20 -4.03
N VAL A 81 -3.23 -1.45 -4.39
CA VAL A 81 -3.84 -2.14 -5.54
C VAL A 81 -5.35 -2.24 -5.33
N LEU A 82 -5.78 -2.62 -4.13
CA LEU A 82 -7.19 -2.68 -3.76
C LEU A 82 -7.86 -1.30 -3.82
N GLY A 83 -7.24 -0.25 -3.28
CA GLY A 83 -7.78 1.11 -3.31
C GLY A 83 -7.92 1.64 -4.74
N TYR A 84 -6.91 1.41 -5.57
CA TYR A 84 -6.88 1.86 -6.97
C TYR A 84 -7.96 1.17 -7.80
N TYR A 85 -7.97 -0.17 -7.83
CA TYR A 85 -8.94 -0.93 -8.63
C TYR A 85 -10.33 -0.92 -8.02
N GLY A 86 -10.44 -0.95 -6.69
CA GLY A 86 -11.72 -0.82 -5.98
C GLY A 86 -12.39 0.50 -6.30
N TYR A 87 -11.66 1.62 -6.27
CA TYR A 87 -12.21 2.91 -6.68
C TYR A 87 -12.60 2.93 -8.16
N ALA A 88 -11.75 2.39 -9.04
CA ALA A 88 -12.01 2.37 -10.48
C ALA A 88 -13.25 1.53 -10.86
N ILE A 89 -13.42 0.37 -10.22
CA ILE A 89 -14.53 -0.55 -10.49
C ILE A 89 -15.82 -0.04 -9.83
N VAL A 90 -15.79 0.29 -8.55
CA VAL A 90 -17.01 0.61 -7.78
C VAL A 90 -17.51 2.02 -8.05
N ILE A 91 -16.62 3.00 -8.15
CA ILE A 91 -17.01 4.42 -8.26
C ILE A 91 -17.03 4.88 -9.72
N LYS A 92 -16.06 4.45 -10.52
CA LYS A 92 -15.98 4.84 -11.94
C LYS A 92 -16.66 3.85 -12.89
N ASN A 93 -17.13 2.70 -12.41
CA ASN A 93 -17.75 1.64 -13.24
C ASN A 93 -16.89 1.24 -14.45
N VAL A 94 -15.57 1.26 -14.30
CA VAL A 94 -14.63 0.86 -15.35
C VAL A 94 -14.21 -0.58 -15.12
N ALA A 95 -14.49 -1.44 -16.10
CA ALA A 95 -14.03 -2.82 -16.08
C ALA A 95 -12.51 -2.87 -16.22
N HIS A 96 -11.86 -3.64 -15.35
CA HIS A 96 -10.44 -3.92 -15.42
C HIS A 96 -10.21 -5.42 -15.56
N SER A 97 -9.23 -5.79 -16.39
CA SER A 97 -8.88 -7.18 -16.61
C SER A 97 -8.25 -7.78 -15.35
N ILE A 98 -8.76 -8.95 -14.96
CA ILE A 98 -8.25 -9.73 -13.82
C ILE A 98 -6.76 -10.06 -14.00
N TYR A 99 -6.32 -10.29 -15.24
CA TYR A 99 -4.93 -10.55 -15.56
C TYR A 99 -4.01 -9.41 -15.12
N PHE A 100 -4.37 -8.16 -15.42
CA PHE A 100 -3.57 -7.01 -15.00
C PHE A 100 -3.58 -6.85 -13.48
N ILE A 101 -4.72 -7.06 -12.82
CA ILE A 101 -4.80 -7.03 -11.35
C ILE A 101 -3.85 -8.08 -10.74
N SER A 102 -3.83 -9.29 -11.30
CA SER A 102 -2.93 -10.36 -10.85
C SER A 102 -1.45 -9.99 -11.01
N VAL A 103 -1.07 -9.38 -12.14
CA VAL A 103 0.31 -8.88 -12.34
C VAL A 103 0.69 -7.89 -11.24
N TRP A 104 -0.19 -6.93 -10.93
CA TRP A 104 0.09 -5.93 -9.89
C TRP A 104 0.12 -6.50 -8.48
N ILE A 105 -0.67 -7.55 -8.19
CA ILE A 105 -0.58 -8.29 -6.93
C ILE A 105 0.80 -8.95 -6.79
N VAL A 106 1.32 -9.59 -7.85
CA VAL A 106 2.66 -10.18 -7.84
C VAL A 106 3.74 -9.11 -7.63
N CYS A 107 3.63 -7.99 -8.36
CA CYS A 107 4.52 -6.84 -8.17
C CYS A 107 4.45 -6.27 -6.75
N ALA A 108 3.26 -6.21 -6.14
CA ALA A 108 3.08 -5.75 -4.77
C ALA A 108 3.79 -6.68 -3.76
N CYS A 109 3.74 -7.99 -3.96
CA CYS A 109 4.46 -8.94 -3.12
C CYS A 109 5.99 -8.76 -3.25
N ILE A 110 6.51 -8.66 -4.47
CA ILE A 110 7.96 -8.51 -4.71
C ILE A 110 8.46 -7.15 -4.23
N GLY A 111 7.83 -6.06 -4.69
CA GLY A 111 8.17 -4.70 -4.32
C GLY A 111 8.00 -4.44 -2.83
N GLY A 112 6.94 -4.98 -2.22
CA GLY A 112 6.66 -4.83 -0.80
C GLY A 112 7.67 -5.57 0.07
N THR A 113 8.20 -6.70 -0.42
CA THR A 113 9.31 -7.38 0.24
C THR A 113 10.57 -6.52 0.19
N ILE A 114 10.96 -6.05 -1.00
CA ILE A 114 12.20 -5.27 -1.19
C ILE A 114 12.14 -3.95 -0.41
N PHE A 115 11.11 -3.15 -0.63
CA PHE A 115 10.95 -1.84 0.01
C PHE A 115 10.54 -1.97 1.48
N GLY A 116 9.90 -3.07 1.86
CA GLY A 116 9.65 -3.41 3.26
C GLY A 116 10.95 -3.66 4.02
N VAL A 117 11.87 -4.45 3.45
CA VAL A 117 13.21 -4.63 4.03
C VAL A 117 13.97 -3.30 4.02
N ALA A 118 13.97 -2.58 2.90
CA ALA A 118 14.70 -1.31 2.77
C ALA A 118 14.22 -0.27 3.79
N GLY A 119 12.91 -0.18 4.06
CA GLY A 119 12.38 0.76 5.07
C GLY A 119 12.82 0.44 6.49
N PHE A 120 13.13 -0.83 6.77
CA PHE A 120 13.58 -1.28 8.10
C PHE A 120 15.09 -1.12 8.33
N LEU A 121 15.89 -1.04 7.26
CA LEU A 121 17.35 -0.88 7.33
C LEU A 121 17.72 0.58 7.58
#